data_AF-A0A965TQP8-F1
#
_entry.id   AF-A0A965TQP8-F1
#
_cell.length_a   1.000
_cell.length_b   1.000
_cell.length_c   1.000
_cell.angle_alpha   90.00
_cell.angle_beta   90.00
_cell.angle_gamma   90.00
#
_symmetry.space_group_name_H-M   'P 1'
#
loop_
_entity.id
_entity.type
_entity.pdbx_description
1 polymer ?
#
loop_
_entity_poly.entity_id
_entity_poly.type
_entity_poly.pdbx_seq_one_letter_code
_entity_poly.pdbx_strand_id
1 'polypeptide(L)'
;MVRTRRVLAFSEKVLTYLMLFTLFFMTLFLMRLWWPVTATYDSLLGTIVVTLSLTTILYGIYIVGLIFLLLIKDHIFLVGIFIKNIIKICISLFCIYIVQLLITFSTSGIIITI
;
A
#
# COMPACT_ATOMS: atom_id res chain seq x y z
N MET A 1 20.80 7.56 -20.03
CA MET A 1 19.98 8.61 -19.38
C MET A 1 18.48 8.42 -19.62
N VAL A 2 18.00 8.38 -20.88
CA VAL A 2 16.56 8.30 -21.21
C VAL A 2 15.91 6.96 -20.80
N ARG A 3 16.65 5.85 -20.79
CA ARG A 3 16.12 4.52 -20.44
C ARG A 3 15.73 4.44 -18.95
N THR A 4 16.59 4.86 -18.03
CA THR A 4 16.30 4.81 -16.58
C THR A 4 15.16 5.74 -16.18
N ARG A 5 15.06 6.93 -16.80
CA ARG A 5 13.92 7.85 -16.59
C ARG A 5 12.60 7.28 -17.13
N ARG A 6 12.62 6.59 -18.28
CA ARG A 6 11.44 5.89 -18.81
C ARG A 6 11.01 4.74 -17.91
N VAL A 7 11.95 3.97 -17.38
CA VAL A 7 11.66 2.91 -16.40
C VAL A 7 11.05 3.51 -15.13
N LEU A 8 11.61 4.59 -14.59
CA LEU A 8 11.07 5.27 -13.40
C LEU A 8 9.62 5.73 -13.62
N ALA A 9 9.34 6.38 -14.76
CA ALA A 9 7.99 6.85 -15.09
C ALA A 9 6.99 5.70 -15.30
N PHE A 10 7.43 4.57 -15.87
CA PHE A 10 6.61 3.38 -15.99
C PHE A 10 6.33 2.76 -14.62
N SER A 11 7.36 2.59 -13.79
CA SER A 11 7.23 2.07 -12.43
C SER A 11 6.32 2.96 -11.58
N GLU A 12 6.39 4.29 -11.70
CA GLU A 12 5.49 5.20 -10.98
C GLU A 12 4.00 4.97 -11.34
N LYS A 13 3.70 4.66 -12.62
CA LYS A 13 2.35 4.29 -13.04
C LYS A 13 1.91 2.97 -12.41
N VAL A 14 2.77 1.95 -12.43
CA VAL A 14 2.51 0.65 -11.81
C VAL A 14 2.22 0.80 -10.32
N LEU A 15 3.00 1.59 -9.59
CA LEU A 15 2.75 1.87 -8.17
C LEU A 15 1.40 2.55 -7.96
N THR A 16 1.00 3.45 -8.86
CA THR A 16 -0.30 4.14 -8.79
C THR A 16 -1.46 3.18 -8.99
N TYR A 17 -1.36 2.24 -9.94
CA TYR A 17 -2.37 1.20 -10.13
C TYR A 17 -2.45 0.25 -8.93
N LEU A 18 -1.31 -0.18 -8.40
CA LEU A 18 -1.27 -1.02 -7.19
C LEU A 18 -1.94 -0.31 -6.00
N MET A 19 -1.69 0.99 -5.81
CA MET A 19 -2.34 1.78 -4.78
C MET A 19 -3.86 1.91 -5.01
N LEU A 20 -4.31 2.06 -6.26
CA LEU A 20 -5.74 2.08 -6.54
C LEU A 20 -6.40 0.75 -6.21
N PHE A 21 -5.73 -0.37 -6.51
CA PHE A 21 -6.22 -1.70 -6.13
C PHE A 21 -6.27 -1.87 -4.61
N THR A 22 -5.23 -1.45 -3.86
CA THR A 22 -5.26 -1.52 -2.39
C THR A 22 -6.41 -0.72 -1.81
N LEU A 23 -6.62 0.51 -2.27
CA LEU A 23 -7.73 1.35 -1.82
C LEU A 23 -9.10 0.78 -2.19
N PHE A 24 -9.23 0.18 -3.37
CA PHE A 24 -10.47 -0.47 -3.80
C PHE A 24 -10.83 -1.64 -2.88
N PHE A 25 -9.91 -2.57 -2.65
CA PHE A 25 -10.16 -3.70 -1.75
C PHE A 25 -10.31 -3.28 -0.29
N MET A 26 -9.61 -2.22 0.14
CA MET A 26 -9.79 -1.64 1.46
C MET A 26 -11.21 -1.08 1.64
N THR A 27 -11.75 -0.43 0.60
CA THR A 27 -13.12 0.08 0.62
C THR A 27 -14.12 -1.07 0.71
N LEU A 28 -13.92 -2.15 -0.04
CA LEU A 28 -14.74 -3.37 0.07
C LEU A 28 -14.67 -3.98 1.48
N PHE A 29 -13.48 -3.98 2.09
CA PHE A 29 -13.28 -4.45 3.46
C PHE A 29 -14.07 -3.60 4.48
N LEU A 30 -14.12 -2.28 4.31
CA LEU A 30 -14.92 -1.39 5.16
C LEU A 30 -16.43 -1.56 4.92
N MET A 31 -16.86 -1.74 3.67
CA MET A 31 -18.28 -1.98 3.36
C MET A 31 -18.79 -3.26 4.00
N ARG A 32 -17.92 -4.28 4.17
CA ARG A 32 -18.25 -5.51 4.89
C ARG A 32 -18.79 -5.24 6.31
N LEU A 33 -18.34 -4.18 6.99
CA LEU A 33 -18.79 -3.87 8.35
C LEU A 33 -20.30 -3.60 8.44
N TRP A 34 -20.94 -3.25 7.32
CA TRP A 34 -22.36 -2.88 7.25
C TRP A 34 -23.27 -4.03 6.81
N TRP A 35 -22.71 -5.13 6.31
CA TRP A 35 -23.46 -6.22 5.72
C TRP A 35 -23.08 -7.55 6.39
N PRO A 36 -24.03 -8.47 6.64
CA PRO A 36 -23.70 -9.79 7.13
C PRO A 36 -23.02 -10.58 6.00
N VAL A 37 -21.72 -10.85 6.14
CA VAL A 37 -20.95 -11.61 5.16
C VAL A 37 -20.34 -12.86 5.79
N THR A 38 -20.14 -13.89 4.99
CA THR A 38 -19.56 -15.17 5.43
C THR A 38 -18.13 -14.99 5.96
N ALA A 39 -17.76 -15.76 6.98
CA ALA A 39 -16.40 -15.72 7.57
C ALA A 39 -15.28 -15.98 6.55
N THR A 40 -15.52 -16.81 5.53
CA THR A 40 -14.56 -17.09 4.45
C THR A 40 -14.28 -15.85 3.59
N TYR A 41 -15.32 -15.08 3.27
CA TYR A 41 -15.19 -13.81 2.53
C TYR A 41 -14.40 -12.78 3.34
N ASP A 42 -14.63 -12.72 4.65
CA ASP A 42 -13.90 -11.82 5.56
C ASP A 42 -12.40 -12.12 5.56
N SER A 43 -12.02 -13.38 5.79
CA SER A 43 -10.62 -13.80 5.79
C SER A 43 -9.93 -13.57 4.44
N LEU A 44 -10.65 -13.81 3.34
CA LEU A 44 -10.11 -13.61 1.99
C LEU A 44 -9.88 -12.12 1.71
N LEU A 45 -10.85 -11.26 2.01
CA LEU A 45 -10.69 -9.81 1.83
C LEU A 45 -9.55 -9.26 2.68
N GLY A 46 -9.47 -9.63 3.96
CA GLY A 46 -8.38 -9.20 4.84
C GLY A 46 -7.01 -9.61 4.27
N THR A 47 -6.89 -10.85 3.82
CA THR A 47 -5.65 -11.37 3.22
C THR A 47 -5.28 -10.63 1.93
N ILE A 48 -6.25 -10.37 1.06
CA ILE A 48 -6.02 -9.63 -0.21
C ILE A 48 -5.55 -8.21 0.08
N VAL A 49 -6.20 -7.48 1.01
CA VAL A 49 -5.81 -6.11 1.34
C VAL A 49 -4.40 -6.07 1.91
N VAL A 50 -4.06 -6.98 2.84
CA VAL A 50 -2.72 -7.04 3.44
C VAL A 50 -1.67 -7.39 2.39
N THR A 51 -1.95 -8.37 1.52
CA THR A 51 -1.02 -8.80 0.47
C THR A 51 -0.78 -7.68 -0.54
N LEU A 52 -1.83 -7.06 -1.05
CA LEU A 52 -1.70 -5.93 -1.97
C LEU A 52 -0.96 -4.77 -1.31
N SER A 53 -1.26 -4.45 -0.05
CA SER A 53 -0.59 -3.38 0.68
C SER A 53 0.90 -3.65 0.89
N LEU A 54 1.28 -4.90 1.18
CA LEU A 54 2.68 -5.32 1.24
C LEU A 54 3.36 -5.18 -0.13
N THR A 55 2.70 -5.61 -1.22
CA THR A 55 3.27 -5.45 -2.56
C THR A 55 3.46 -3.98 -2.95
N THR A 56 2.53 -3.09 -2.59
CA THR A 56 2.70 -1.63 -2.80
C THR A 56 3.90 -1.08 -2.04
N ILE A 57 4.13 -1.53 -0.81
CA ILE A 57 5.25 -1.07 0.02
C ILE A 57 6.57 -1.53 -0.59
N LEU A 58 6.71 -2.82 -0.92
CA LEU A 58 7.90 -3.39 -1.53
C LEU A 58 8.23 -2.69 -2.86
N TYR A 59 7.21 -2.43 -3.67
CA TYR A 59 7.38 -1.74 -4.94
C TYR A 59 7.71 -0.25 -4.76
N GLY A 60 7.16 0.39 -3.73
CA GLY A 60 7.52 1.76 -3.33
C GLY A 60 8.99 1.86 -2.91
N ILE A 61 9.47 0.92 -2.09
CA ILE A 61 10.89 0.83 -1.68
C ILE A 61 11.79 0.65 -2.90
N TYR A 62 11.40 -0.20 -3.85
CA TYR A 62 12.12 -0.38 -5.11
C TYR A 62 12.25 0.93 -5.91
N ILE A 63 11.17 1.71 -6.04
CA ILE A 63 11.21 3.00 -6.74
C ILE A 63 12.10 4.01 -5.99
N VAL A 64 12.03 4.04 -4.66
CA VAL A 64 12.94 4.88 -3.85
C VAL A 64 14.40 4.50 -4.10
N GLY A 65 14.72 3.22 -4.17
CA GLY A 65 16.05 2.73 -4.56
C GLY A 65 16.50 3.22 -5.95
N LEU A 66 15.59 3.23 -6.94
CA LEU A 66 15.87 3.78 -8.27
C LEU A 66 16.14 5.30 -8.25
N ILE A 67 15.44 6.05 -7.39
CA ILE A 67 15.66 7.49 -7.21
C ILE A 67 17.05 7.74 -6.61
N PHE A 68 17.46 6.97 -5.61
CA PHE A 68 18.81 7.06 -5.04
C PHE A 68 19.90 6.69 -6.06
N LEU A 69 19.68 5.68 -6.89
CA LEU A 69 20.62 5.32 -7.96
C LEU A 69 20.76 6.48 -8.97
N LEU A 70 19.67 7.14 -9.33
CA LEU A 70 19.69 8.34 -10.18
C LEU A 70 20.41 9.51 -9.49
N LEU A 71 20.26 9.69 -8.18
CA LEU A 71 20.97 10.71 -7.43
C LEU A 71 22.49 10.49 -7.47
N ILE A 72 22.94 9.26 -7.24
CA ILE A 72 24.38 8.91 -7.24
C ILE A 72 24.97 9.07 -8.63
N LYS A 73 24.25 8.64 -9.67
CA LYS A 73 24.78 8.60 -11.04
C LYS A 73 24.68 9.94 -11.78
N ASP A 74 23.54 10.61 -11.66
CA ASP A 74 23.21 11.79 -12.46
C ASP A 74 23.21 13.09 -11.62
N HIS A 75 23.42 13.02 -10.29
CA HIS A 75 23.33 14.16 -9.34
C HIS A 75 22.02 14.94 -9.39
N ILE A 76 20.97 14.36 -9.98
CA ILE A 76 19.65 14.98 -10.13
C ILE A 76 18.70 14.33 -9.14
N PHE A 77 18.23 15.12 -8.18
CA PHE A 77 17.25 14.65 -7.20
C PHE A 77 15.82 14.99 -7.64
N LEU A 78 15.00 13.97 -7.90
CA LEU A 78 13.57 14.15 -8.22
C LEU A 78 12.72 14.19 -6.93
N VAL A 79 12.85 15.28 -6.18
CA VAL A 79 12.14 15.52 -4.91
C VAL A 79 10.64 15.24 -5.02
N GLY A 80 9.99 15.72 -6.08
CA GLY A 80 8.54 15.59 -6.24
C GLY A 80 8.06 14.14 -6.36
N ILE A 81 8.82 13.30 -7.06
CA ILE A 81 8.50 11.87 -7.22
C ILE A 81 8.78 11.14 -5.90
N PHE A 82 9.87 11.50 -5.22
CA PHE A 82 10.23 10.93 -3.93
C PHE A 82 9.15 11.16 -2.86
N ILE A 83 8.70 12.42 -2.68
CA ILE A 83 7.65 12.77 -1.72
C ILE A 83 6.35 12.04 -2.06
N LYS A 84 5.94 12.01 -3.34
CA LYS A 84 4.74 11.28 -3.77
C LYS A 84 4.82 9.80 -3.40
N ASN A 85 5.97 9.15 -3.62
CA ASN A 85 6.12 7.73 -3.28
C ASN A 85 6.07 7.47 -1.77
N ILE A 86 6.67 8.35 -0.96
CA ILE A 86 6.56 8.25 0.51
C ILE A 86 5.09 8.32 0.93
N ILE A 87 4.33 9.28 0.41
CA ILE A 87 2.90 9.40 0.73
C ILE A 87 2.14 8.11 0.39
N LYS A 88 2.38 7.52 -0.79
CA LYS A 88 1.74 6.26 -1.21
C LYS A 88 2.08 5.09 -0.28
N ILE A 89 3.35 5.01 0.17
CA ILE A 89 3.80 4.00 1.14
C ILE A 89 3.10 4.20 2.48
N CYS A 90 3.05 5.44 2.99
CA CYS A 90 2.35 5.77 4.24
C CYS A 90 0.87 5.40 4.20
N ILE A 91 0.19 5.69 3.08
CA ILE A 91 -1.21 5.29 2.88
C ILE A 91 -1.36 3.77 2.93
N SER A 92 -0.47 3.03 2.28
CA SER A 92 -0.52 1.56 2.24
C SER A 92 -0.26 0.94 3.62
N LEU A 93 0.66 1.52 4.41
CA LEU A 93 0.88 1.14 5.81
C LEU A 93 -0.35 1.41 6.67
N PHE A 94 -1.01 2.56 6.47
CA PHE A 94 -2.24 2.90 7.16
C PHE A 94 -3.37 1.91 6.85
N CYS A 95 -3.50 1.45 5.60
CA CYS A 95 -4.45 0.40 5.23
C CYS A 95 -4.21 -0.91 6.00
N ILE A 96 -2.95 -1.38 6.08
CA ILE A 96 -2.60 -2.59 6.85
C ILE A 96 -2.99 -2.42 8.32
N TYR A 97 -2.64 -1.27 8.90
CA TYR A 97 -2.95 -0.97 10.29
C TYR A 97 -4.45 -1.04 10.58
N ILE A 98 -5.29 -0.42 9.74
CA ILE A 98 -6.74 -0.45 9.93
C ILE A 98 -7.28 -1.88 9.83
N VAL A 99 -6.86 -2.65 8.83
CA VAL A 99 -7.31 -4.04 8.66
C VAL A 99 -6.96 -4.86 9.89
N GLN A 100 -5.73 -4.76 10.36
CA GLN A 100 -5.27 -5.54 11.51
C GLN A 100 -5.97 -5.14 12.81
N LEU A 101 -6.20 -3.84 13.00
CA LEU A 101 -6.99 -3.30 14.11
C LEU A 101 -8.43 -3.84 14.08
N LEU A 102 -9.11 -3.81 12.93
CA LEU A 102 -10.48 -4.30 12.78
C LEU A 102 -10.58 -5.82 12.95
N ILE A 103 -9.62 -6.59 12.44
CA ILE A 103 -9.55 -8.03 12.67
C ILE A 103 -9.39 -8.31 14.17
N THR A 104 -8.49 -7.59 14.84
CA THR A 104 -8.25 -7.76 16.28
C THR A 104 -9.51 -7.48 17.09
N PHE A 105 -10.26 -6.42 16.76
CA PHE A 105 -11.54 -6.13 17.41
C PHE A 105 -12.59 -7.21 17.15
N SER A 106 -12.61 -7.80 15.96
CA SER A 106 -13.57 -8.85 15.60
C SER A 106 -13.27 -10.19 16.28
N THR A 107 -12.00 -10.55 16.49
CA THR A 107 -11.62 -11.86 17.06
C THR A 107 -11.53 -11.85 18.57
N SER A 108 -11.06 -10.75 19.15
CA SER A 108 -10.74 -10.68 20.58
C SER A 108 -11.92 -10.19 21.41
N GLY A 109 -12.93 -9.59 20.76
CA GLY A 109 -13.84 -8.68 21.45
C GLY A 109 -13.08 -7.48 22.04
N ILE A 110 -13.80 -6.45 22.46
CA ILE A 110 -13.20 -5.34 23.21
C ILE A 110 -12.84 -5.87 24.59
N ILE A 111 -11.67 -6.49 24.74
CA ILE A 111 -11.05 -6.68 26.05
C ILE A 111 -10.28 -5.39 26.32
N ILE A 112 -10.98 -4.40 26.88
CA ILE A 112 -10.33 -3.31 27.58
C ILE A 112 -9.68 -3.94 28.82
N THR A 113 -8.44 -4.39 28.70
CA THR A 113 -7.59 -4.56 29.88
C THR A 113 -7.13 -3.16 30.27
N ILE A 114 -7.83 -2.55 31.24
CA ILE A 114 -7.32 -1.43 32.05
C ILE A 114 -6.06 -1.91 32.78
#